data_AF-X0SML0-F1
#
_entry.id   AF-X0SML0-F1
#
_cell.length_a   1.000
_cell.length_b   1.000
_cell.length_c   1.000
_cell.angle_alpha   90.00
_cell.angle_beta   90.00
_cell.angle_gamma   90.00
#
_symmetry.space_group_name_H-M   'P 1'
#
loop_
_entity.id
_entity.type
_entity.pdbx_description
1 polymer ?
#
loop_
_entity_poly.entity_id
_entity_poly.type
_entity_poly.pdbx_seq_one_letter_code
_entity_poly.pdbx_strand_id
1 'polypeptide(L)' 'IEFVHQQILNERDKGKAILLISADLEEILSLADRIAVIYEGEIVDVLDPKKTDENEIGLLMTGSTTNKQLSKAK' A
#
# COMPACT_ATOMS: atom_id res chain seq x y z
N ILE A 1 -14.37 -14.48 -3.76
CA ILE A 1 -13.19 -13.59 -3.69
C ILE A 1 -12.13 -14.21 -2.79
N GLU A 2 -12.50 -14.66 -1.59
CA GLU A 2 -11.60 -15.27 -0.60
C GLU A 2 -10.69 -16.41 -1.11
N PHE A 3 -11.14 -17.26 -2.05
CA PHE A 3 -10.28 -18.29 -2.64
C PHE A 3 -9.01 -17.72 -3.29
N VAL A 4 -9.13 -16.63 -4.05
CA VAL A 4 -7.99 -16.03 -4.75
C VAL A 4 -7.00 -15.43 -3.74
N HIS A 5 -7.52 -14.75 -2.71
CA HIS A 5 -6.71 -14.20 -1.62
C HIS A 5 -5.90 -15.29 -0.93
N GLN A 6 -6.52 -16.44 -0.63
CA GLN A 6 -5.83 -17.58 -0.05
C GLN A 6 -4.74 -18.14 -0.98
N GLN A 7 -4.96 -18.18 -2.29
CA GLN A 7 -3.91 -18.59 -3.22
C GLN A 7 -2.73 -17.61 -3.24
N ILE A 8 -3.00 -16.30 -3.20
CA ILE A 8 -1.96 -15.26 -3.11
C ILE A 8 -1.10 -15.47 -1.86
N LEU A 9 -1.73 -15.63 -0.70
CA LEU A 9 -1.03 -15.89 0.56
C LEU A 9 -0.19 -17.17 0.51
N ASN A 10 -0.77 -18.27 0.00
CA ASN A 10 -0.06 -19.54 -0.14
C ASN A 10 1.18 -19.44 -1.04
N GLU A 11 1.11 -18.69 -2.14
CA GLU A 11 2.25 -18.51 -3.05
C GLU A 11 3.31 -17.57 -2.46
N ARG A 12 2.90 -16.52 -1.75
CA ARG A 12 3.81 -15.66 -0.96
C ARG A 12 4.55 -16.49 0.09
N ASP A 13 3.85 -17.33 0.84
CA ASP A 13 4.42 -18.15 1.91
C ASP A 13 5.37 -19.23 1.37
N LYS A 14 5.23 -19.61 0.09
CA LYS A 14 6.23 -20.42 -0.65
C LYS A 14 7.47 -19.62 -1.09
N GLY A 15 7.58 -18.34 -0.72
CA GLY A 15 8.69 -17.47 -1.03
C GLY A 15 8.62 -16.80 -2.40
N LYS A 16 7.46 -16.79 -3.07
CA LYS A 16 7.30 -16.08 -4.36
C LYS A 16 7.06 -14.59 -4.13
N ALA A 17 7.69 -13.76 -4.97
CA ALA A 17 7.40 -12.34 -5.02
C ALA A 17 6.07 -12.10 -5.76
N ILE A 18 5.19 -11.30 -5.17
CA ILE A 18 3.88 -10.94 -5.72
C ILE A 18 3.78 -9.42 -5.74
N LEU A 19 3.43 -8.86 -6.90
CA LEU A 19 3.04 -7.46 -7.04
C LEU A 19 1.52 -7.41 -7.16
N LEU A 20 0.86 -6.94 -6.09
CA LEU A 20 -0.59 -6.76 -6.05
C LEU A 20 -0.91 -5.29 -6.28
N ILE A 21 -1.80 -5.00 -7.23
CA ILE A 21 -2.32 -3.67 -7.52
C ILE A 21 -3.84 -3.74 -7.39
N SER A 22 -4.38 -3.01 -6.42
CA SER A 22 -5.83 -2.95 -6.16
C SER A 22 -6.21 -1.53 -5.71
N ALA A 23 -7.48 -1.18 -5.95
CA ALA A 23 -8.09 0.03 -5.40
C ALA A 23 -8.88 -0.27 -4.11
N ASP A 24 -9.00 -1.54 -3.75
CA ASP A 24 -9.62 -2.01 -2.51
C ASP A 24 -8.55 -2.03 -1.40
N LEU A 25 -8.67 -1.12 -0.44
CA LEU A 25 -7.68 -0.97 0.62
C LEU A 25 -7.77 -2.09 1.66
N GLU A 26 -8.94 -2.71 1.85
CA GLU A 26 -9.11 -3.82 2.79
C GLU A 26 -8.34 -5.06 2.29
N GLU A 27 -8.38 -5.31 0.98
CA GLU A 27 -7.57 -6.34 0.33
C GLU A 27 -6.07 -6.06 0.49
N ILE A 28 -5.63 -4.83 0.22
CA ILE A 28 -4.22 -4.46 0.31
C ILE A 28 -3.70 -4.61 1.74
N LEU A 29 -4.44 -4.12 2.73
CA LEU A 29 -4.07 -4.21 4.15
C LEU A 29 -4.01 -5.66 4.65
N SER A 30 -4.87 -6.54 4.14
CA SER A 30 -4.92 -7.93 4.59
C SER A 30 -3.88 -8.84 3.93
N LEU A 31 -3.46 -8.54 2.69
CA LEU A 31 -2.58 -9.42 1.91
C LEU A 31 -1.13 -8.96 1.82
N ALA A 32 -0.88 -7.66 1.88
CA ALA A 32 0.45 -7.11 1.63
C ALA A 32 1.40 -7.32 2.83
N ASP A 33 2.68 -7.49 2.54
CA ASP A 33 3.74 -7.36 3.57
C ASP A 33 4.23 -5.92 3.69
N ARG A 34 4.10 -5.15 2.59
CA ARG A 34 4.51 -3.74 2.44
C ARG A 34 3.60 -3.08 1.42
N ILE A 35 3.27 -1.82 1.64
CA ILE A 35 2.36 -1.05 0.76
C ILE A 35 3.12 0.16 0.23
N ALA A 36 3.28 0.26 -1.09
CA ALA A 36 3.79 1.47 -1.73
C ALA A 36 2.62 2.30 -2.26
N VAL A 37 2.58 3.59 -1.92
CA VAL A 37 1.54 4.50 -2.41
C VAL A 37 2.11 5.35 -3.54
N ILE A 38 1.39 5.40 -4.65
CA ILE A 38 1.76 6.20 -5.83
C ILE A 38 0.79 7.37 -5.97
N TYR A 39 1.33 8.56 -6.20
CA TYR A 39 0.58 9.76 -6.56
C TYR A 39 1.34 10.54 -7.63
N GLU A 40 0.63 10.99 -8.68
CA GLU A 40 1.22 11.69 -9.84
C GLU A 40 2.44 11.01 -10.48
N GLY A 41 2.46 9.67 -10.47
CA GLY A 41 3.53 8.87 -11.08
C GLY A 41 4.75 8.62 -10.19
N GLU A 42 4.75 9.15 -8.96
CA GLU A 42 5.85 8.99 -8.00
C GLU A 42 5.42 8.17 -6.79
N ILE A 43 6.34 7.38 -6.22
CA ILE A 43 6.12 6.69 -4.94
C ILE A 43 6.26 7.74 -3.83
N VAL A 44 5.14 8.06 -3.17
CA VAL A 44 5.12 9.07 -2.11
C VAL A 44 5.46 8.50 -0.74
N ASP A 45 5.18 7.22 -0.50
CA ASP A 45 5.55 6.53 0.74
C ASP A 45 5.54 5.00 0.59
N VAL A 46 6.21 4.31 1.52
CA VAL A 46 6.16 2.86 1.68
C VAL A 46 5.87 2.50 3.14
N LEU A 47 4.69 1.91 3.36
CA LEU A 47 4.12 1.68 4.67
C LEU A 47 4.19 0.21 5.08
N ASP A 48 4.24 0.00 6.40
CA ASP A 48 4.03 -1.30 7.05
C ASP A 48 2.52 -1.46 7.33
N PRO A 49 1.83 -2.44 6.72
CA PRO A 49 0.39 -2.66 6.89
C PRO A 49 -0.02 -2.86 8.36
N LYS A 50 0.91 -3.25 9.24
CA LYS A 50 0.63 -3.40 10.68
C LYS A 50 0.62 -2.09 11.46
N LYS A 51 1.02 -0.97 10.82
CA LYS A 51 1.19 0.34 11.46
C LYS A 51 0.43 1.47 10.76
N THR A 52 -0.25 1.17 9.67
CA THR A 52 -1.08 2.12 8.91
C THR A 52 -2.53 1.67 8.94
N ASP A 53 -3.43 2.55 8.50
CA ASP A 53 -4.83 2.23 8.23
C ASP A 53 -5.26 2.74 6.84
N GLU A 54 -6.51 2.47 6.47
CA GLU A 54 -7.09 2.89 5.19
C GLU A 54 -7.12 4.41 5.02
N ASN A 55 -7.33 5.17 6.10
CA ASN A 55 -7.42 6.62 6.04
C ASN A 55 -6.06 7.23 5.71
N GLU A 56 -4.99 6.75 6.34
CA GLU A 56 -3.62 7.19 6.07
C GLU A 56 -3.22 6.90 4.61
N ILE A 57 -3.52 5.69 4.12
CA ILE A 57 -3.26 5.30 2.73
C ILE A 57 -4.08 6.17 1.77
N GLY A 58 -5.38 6.35 2.02
CA GLY A 58 -6.24 7.21 1.20
C GLY A 58 -5.78 8.67 1.18
N LEU A 59 -5.28 9.18 2.31
CA LEU A 59 -4.73 10.53 2.40
C LEU A 59 -3.47 10.69 1.54
N LEU A 60 -2.59 9.68 1.52
CA LEU A 60 -1.41 9.65 0.66
C LEU A 60 -1.79 9.54 -0.83
N MET A 61 -2.79 8.73 -1.18
CA MET A 61 -3.29 8.56 -2.54
C MET A 61 -3.91 9.85 -3.12
N THR A 62 -4.37 10.76 -2.27
CA THR A 62 -4.93 12.06 -2.69
C THR A 62 -3.88 13.19 -2.73
N GLY A 63 -2.63 12.91 -2.33
CA GLY A 63 -1.57 13.92 -2.24
C GLY A 63 -1.71 14.85 -1.02
N SER A 64 -2.57 14.53 -0.06
CA SER A 64 -2.90 15.41 1.07
C SER A 64 -1.79 15.51 2.13
N THR A 65 -0.85 14.56 2.20
CA THR A 65 0.31 14.58 3.11
C THR A 65 1.57 15.20 2.51
N THR A 66 1.60 15.45 1.19
CA THR A 66 2.78 15.99 0.47
C THR A 66 3.21 17.37 1.01
N ASN A 67 2.34 18.06 1.75
CA ASN A 67 2.65 19.33 2.41
C ASN A 67 3.63 19.23 3.61
N LYS A 68 3.84 18.03 4.21
CA LYS A 68 4.80 17.87 5.32
C LYS A 68 6.26 17.69 4.87
N GLN A 69 6.49 17.28 3.62
CA GLN A 69 7.86 17.09 3.11
C GLN A 69 8.32 18.24 2.18
N LEU A 70 7.40 18.90 1.46
CA LEU A 70 7.73 20.04 0.57
C LEU A 70 8.06 21.35 1.31
N SER A 71 7.84 21.45 2.63
CA SER A 71 8.16 22.64 3.44
C SER A 71 9.59 22.66 4.00
N LYS A 72 10.40 21.60 3.79
CA LYS A 72 11.82 21.56 4.19
C LYS A 72 12.81 21.90 3.06
N ALA A 73 12.32 22.22 1.87
CA ALA A 73 13.14 22.55 0.71
C ALA A 73 12.88 23.97 0.15
N LYS A 74 12.63 24.95 1.04
CA LYS A 74 12.62 26.38 0.69
C LYS A 74 13.48 27.17 1.65
#